data_AF-A0A496AWL6-F1
#
_entry.id   AF-A0A496AWL6-F1
#
_cell.length_a   1.000
_cell.length_b   1.000
_cell.length_c   1.000
_cell.angle_alpha   90.00
_cell.angle_beta   90.00
_cell.angle_gamma   90.00
#
_symmetry.space_group_name_H-M   'P 1'
#
loop_
_entity.id
_entity.type
_entity.pdbx_description
1 polymer ?
#
loop_
_entity_poly.entity_id
_entity_poly.type
_entity_poly.pdbx_seq_one_letter_code
_entity_poly.pdbx_strand_id
1 'polypeptide(L)'
;MNNEQHQARIDGEQDADTDVSRILWIVIGFFVTIIGVIIAFVYQPSPPASRMVEKSQEYIMFYTEAYKNKAKNIQVTNALIGVGIGFGVGIMFFIFALGIIGSMSRMGY
;
A
#
# COMPACT_ATOMS: atom_id res chain seq x y z
N MET A 1 -3.51 -13.85 -26.52
CA MET A 1 -4.18 -12.66 -25.94
C MET A 1 -4.60 -11.81 -27.12
N ASN A 2 -5.88 -11.49 -27.25
CA ASN A 2 -6.31 -10.56 -28.30
C ASN A 2 -5.80 -9.14 -27.94
N ASN A 3 -5.75 -8.23 -28.92
CA ASN A 3 -5.23 -6.88 -28.68
C ASN A 3 -6.04 -6.11 -27.64
N GLU A 4 -7.36 -6.32 -27.58
CA GLU A 4 -8.28 -5.65 -26.65
C GLU A 4 -8.06 -6.06 -25.19
N GLN A 5 -7.85 -7.36 -24.92
CA GLN A 5 -7.48 -7.91 -23.62
C GLN A 5 -6.15 -7.33 -23.13
N HIS A 6 -5.18 -7.17 -24.04
CA HIS A 6 -3.89 -6.60 -23.69
C HIS A 6 -4.00 -5.13 -23.30
N GLN A 7 -4.75 -4.35 -24.08
CA GLN A 7 -5.02 -2.95 -23.76
C GLN A 7 -5.78 -2.83 -22.44
N ALA A 8 -6.85 -3.62 -22.23
CA ALA A 8 -7.61 -3.63 -20.98
C ALA A 8 -6.74 -3.84 -19.75
N ARG A 9 -5.77 -4.76 -19.83
CA ARG A 9 -4.83 -5.02 -18.72
C ARG A 9 -3.89 -3.85 -18.48
N ILE A 10 -3.30 -3.28 -19.54
CA ILE A 10 -2.40 -2.13 -19.43
C ILE A 10 -3.14 -0.93 -18.83
N ASP A 11 -4.31 -0.61 -19.36
CA ASP A 11 -5.14 0.49 -18.90
C ASP A 11 -5.50 0.32 -17.41
N GLY A 12 -5.93 -0.89 -17.02
CA GLY A 12 -6.27 -1.22 -15.63
C GLY A 12 -5.08 -1.10 -14.68
N GLU A 13 -3.89 -1.53 -15.10
CA GLU A 13 -2.67 -1.40 -14.29
C GLU A 13 -2.21 0.06 -14.14
N GLN A 14 -2.26 0.85 -15.22
CA GLN A 14 -1.89 2.26 -15.21
C GLN A 14 -2.84 3.08 -14.34
N ASP A 15 -4.14 2.84 -14.48
CA ASP A 15 -5.16 3.49 -13.68
C ASP A 15 -5.01 3.15 -12.20
N ALA A 16 -4.74 1.89 -11.85
CA ALA A 16 -4.48 1.52 -10.46
C ALA A 16 -3.22 2.21 -9.90
N ASP A 17 -2.19 2.41 -10.71
CA ASP A 17 -0.97 3.13 -10.31
C ASP A 17 -1.23 4.62 -10.03
N THR A 18 -2.21 5.23 -10.71
CA THR A 18 -2.56 6.64 -10.55
C THR A 18 -3.60 6.88 -9.46
N ASP A 19 -4.58 5.98 -9.32
CA ASP A 19 -5.69 6.13 -8.36
C ASP A 19 -5.29 5.77 -6.92
N VAL A 20 -4.33 4.85 -6.73
CA VAL A 20 -3.94 4.38 -5.40
C VAL A 20 -2.86 5.26 -4.77
N SER A 21 -3.22 5.98 -3.71
CA SER A 21 -2.26 6.78 -2.94
C SER A 21 -1.27 5.90 -2.16
N ARG A 22 -0.05 5.77 -2.67
CA ARG A 22 1.06 5.05 -2.02
C ARG A 22 1.37 5.59 -0.62
N ILE A 23 1.40 6.91 -0.49
CA ILE A 23 1.71 7.61 0.77
C ILE A 23 0.68 7.27 1.84
N LEU A 24 -0.61 7.23 1.48
CA LEU A 24 -1.67 6.88 2.43
C LEU A 24 -1.42 5.49 3.04
N TRP A 25 -1.08 4.51 2.20
CA TRP A 25 -0.84 3.14 2.68
C TRP A 25 0.44 3.00 3.50
N ILE A 26 1.49 3.78 3.18
CA ILE A 26 2.68 3.90 4.04
C ILE A 26 2.28 4.43 5.43
N VAL A 27 1.50 5.50 5.49
CA VAL A 27 1.05 6.11 6.75
C VAL A 27 0.21 5.12 7.56
N ILE A 28 -0.73 4.41 6.91
CA ILE A 28 -1.53 3.36 7.56
C ILE A 28 -0.61 2.27 8.13
N GLY A 29 0.34 1.78 7.35
CA GLY A 29 1.31 0.77 7.81
C GLY A 29 2.17 1.25 8.99
N PHE A 30 2.60 2.51 8.96
CA PHE A 30 3.43 3.11 10.01
C PHE A 30 2.70 3.20 11.36
N PHE A 31 1.48 3.74 11.38
CA PHE A 31 0.74 3.98 12.62
C PHE A 31 -0.07 2.78 13.11
N VAL A 32 -0.65 2.02 12.17
CA VAL A 32 -1.56 0.91 12.48
C VAL A 32 -0.81 -0.42 12.51
N THR A 33 0.46 -0.45 12.10
CA THR A 33 1.34 -1.62 12.10
C THR A 33 0.78 -2.77 11.24
N ILE A 34 0.89 -4.02 11.70
CA ILE A 34 0.43 -5.21 10.98
C ILE A 34 -1.07 -5.20 10.71
N ILE A 35 -1.86 -4.56 11.58
CA ILE A 35 -3.31 -4.40 11.37
C ILE A 35 -3.57 -3.56 10.11
N GLY A 36 -2.73 -2.54 9.84
CA GLY A 36 -2.81 -1.75 8.61
C GLY A 36 -2.59 -2.58 7.34
N VAL A 37 -1.70 -3.59 7.40
CA VAL A 37 -1.46 -4.52 6.29
C VAL A 37 -2.66 -5.46 6.08
N ILE A 38 -3.28 -5.94 7.17
CA ILE A 38 -4.50 -6.77 7.07
C ILE A 38 -5.63 -5.97 6.41
N ILE A 39 -5.82 -4.70 6.81
CA ILE A 39 -6.78 -3.79 6.19
C ILE A 39 -6.49 -3.65 4.69
N ALA A 40 -5.23 -3.41 4.31
CA ALA A 40 -4.83 -3.32 2.89
C ALA A 40 -5.09 -4.61 2.11
N PHE A 41 -5.03 -5.78 2.75
CA PHE A 41 -5.26 -7.06 2.10
C PHE A 41 -6.74 -7.37 1.87
N VAL A 42 -7.61 -7.00 2.81
CA VAL A 42 -9.06 -7.24 2.73
C VAL A 42 -9.82 -6.13 2.02
N TYR A 43 -9.25 -4.92 1.97
CA TYR A 43 -9.84 -3.81 1.23
C TYR A 43 -9.91 -4.14 -0.25
N GLN A 44 -11.10 -4.01 -0.83
CA GLN A 44 -11.33 -4.29 -2.23
C GLN A 44 -11.25 -3.00 -3.04
N PRO A 45 -10.16 -2.76 -3.78
CA PRO A 45 -10.12 -1.64 -4.71
C PRO A 45 -11.20 -1.82 -5.78
N SER A 46 -11.90 -0.75 -6.13
CA SER A 46 -12.86 -0.74 -7.23
C SER A 46 -12.50 0.38 -8.21
N PRO A 47 -12.41 0.09 -9.51
CA PRO A 47 -12.20 1.13 -10.52
C PRO A 47 -13.48 1.97 -10.70
N PRO A 48 -13.37 3.23 -11.14
CA PRO A 48 -14.53 4.07 -11.42
C PRO A 48 -15.39 3.52 -12.57
N ALA A 49 -16.70 3.41 -12.35
CA ALA A 49 -17.63 2.90 -13.36
C ALA A 49 -17.68 3.76 -14.64
N SER A 50 -17.33 5.05 -14.56
CA SER A 50 -17.27 5.95 -15.70
C SER A 50 -16.27 5.51 -16.78
N ARG A 51 -15.21 4.78 -16.42
CA ARG A 51 -14.19 4.28 -17.36
C ARG A 51 -14.63 3.04 -18.14
N MET A 52 -15.77 2.47 -17.76
CA MET A 52 -16.34 1.24 -18.34
C MET A 52 -17.54 1.51 -19.26
N VAL A 53 -17.98 2.76 -19.36
CA VAL A 53 -19.07 3.16 -20.24
C VAL A 53 -18.64 2.88 -21.69
N GLU A 54 -19.51 2.24 -22.46
CA GLU A 54 -19.30 1.85 -23.86
C GLU A 54 -18.21 0.78 -24.12
N LYS A 55 -17.60 0.20 -23.08
CA LYS A 55 -16.62 -0.88 -23.25
C LYS A 55 -17.30 -2.24 -23.41
N SER A 56 -16.63 -3.15 -24.13
CA SER A 56 -17.06 -4.54 -24.24
C SER A 56 -17.02 -5.23 -22.88
N GLN A 57 -17.86 -6.25 -22.68
CA GLN A 57 -17.85 -7.05 -21.45
C GLN A 57 -16.49 -7.71 -21.21
N GLU A 58 -15.83 -8.12 -22.29
CA GLU A 58 -14.49 -8.71 -22.23
C GLU A 58 -13.45 -7.69 -21.75
N TYR A 59 -13.46 -6.47 -22.31
CA TYR A 59 -12.58 -5.39 -21.84
C TYR A 59 -12.80 -5.10 -20.35
N ILE A 60 -14.06 -4.95 -19.91
CA ILE A 60 -14.40 -4.64 -18.52
C ILE A 60 -13.86 -5.71 -17.57
N MET A 61 -13.98 -6.99 -17.92
CA MET A 61 -13.50 -8.10 -17.09
C MET A 61 -11.98 -8.03 -16.88
N PHE A 62 -11.21 -8.00 -17.97
CA PHE A 62 -9.75 -7.99 -17.88
C PHE A 62 -9.20 -6.70 -17.27
N TYR A 63 -9.83 -5.56 -17.57
CA TYR A 63 -9.50 -4.28 -16.95
C TYR A 63 -9.74 -4.30 -15.44
N THR A 64 -10.91 -4.77 -15.00
CA THR A 64 -11.27 -4.80 -13.57
C THR A 64 -10.34 -5.73 -12.79
N GLU A 65 -10.02 -6.89 -13.36
CA GLU A 65 -9.10 -7.85 -12.75
C GLU A 65 -7.70 -7.25 -12.60
N ALA A 66 -7.16 -6.67 -13.68
CA ALA A 66 -5.85 -6.05 -13.69
C ALA A 66 -5.76 -4.88 -12.69
N TYR A 67 -6.75 -4.00 -12.70
CA TYR A 67 -6.85 -2.89 -11.76
C TYR A 67 -6.87 -3.39 -10.32
N LYS A 68 -7.74 -4.36 -10.00
CA LYS A 68 -7.88 -4.88 -8.62
C LYS A 68 -6.58 -5.51 -8.11
N ASN A 69 -5.94 -6.34 -8.94
CA ASN A 69 -4.71 -7.01 -8.58
C ASN A 69 -3.58 -6.02 -8.35
N LYS A 70 -3.41 -5.06 -9.27
CA LYS A 70 -2.39 -4.02 -9.17
C LYS A 70 -2.63 -3.10 -7.97
N ALA A 71 -3.85 -2.61 -7.80
CA ALA A 71 -4.21 -1.75 -6.69
C ALA A 71 -3.96 -2.45 -5.35
N LYS A 72 -4.43 -3.68 -5.17
CA LYS A 72 -4.16 -4.46 -3.94
C LYS A 72 -2.67 -4.64 -3.68
N ASN A 73 -1.88 -4.92 -4.73
CA ASN A 73 -0.43 -5.05 -4.59
C ASN A 73 0.21 -3.74 -4.10
N ILE A 74 -0.19 -2.59 -4.66
CA ILE A 74 0.29 -1.28 -4.22
C ILE A 74 -0.07 -1.05 -2.75
N GLN A 75 -1.31 -1.31 -2.35
CA GLN A 75 -1.79 -1.09 -0.98
C GLN A 75 -0.99 -1.91 0.04
N VAL A 76 -0.88 -3.22 -0.19
CA VAL A 76 -0.19 -4.16 0.71
C VAL A 76 1.31 -3.86 0.77
N THR A 77 1.96 -3.63 -0.37
CA THR A 77 3.41 -3.35 -0.42
C THR A 77 3.74 -2.06 0.30
N ASN A 78 2.96 -1.00 0.09
CA ASN A 78 3.20 0.29 0.75
C ASN A 78 2.87 0.23 2.25
N ALA A 79 1.84 -0.52 2.65
CA ALA A 79 1.58 -0.77 4.07
C ALA A 79 2.75 -1.52 4.74
N LEU A 80 3.32 -2.53 4.09
CA LEU A 80 4.51 -3.24 4.60
C LEU A 80 5.73 -2.32 4.71
N ILE A 81 5.94 -1.44 3.73
CA ILE A 81 6.98 -0.40 3.81
C ILE A 81 6.75 0.49 5.03
N GLY A 82 5.50 0.93 5.27
CA GLY A 82 5.12 1.69 6.45
C GLY A 82 5.46 0.99 7.76
N VAL A 83 5.14 -0.31 7.88
CA VAL A 83 5.49 -1.13 9.04
C VAL A 83 7.01 -1.15 9.27
N GLY A 84 7.79 -1.36 8.21
CA GLY A 84 9.25 -1.37 8.28
C GLY A 84 9.82 -0.04 8.76
N ILE A 85 9.31 1.08 8.25
CA ILE A 85 9.68 2.44 8.69
C ILE A 85 9.33 2.64 10.16
N GLY A 86 8.12 2.26 10.58
CA GLY A 86 7.66 2.37 11.97
C GLY A 86 8.55 1.59 12.93
N PHE A 87 8.93 0.36 12.56
CA PHE A 87 9.83 -0.46 13.35
C PHE A 87 11.24 0.16 13.46
N GLY A 88 11.79 0.67 12.35
CA GLY A 88 13.08 1.35 12.35
C GLY A 88 13.10 2.60 13.23
N VAL A 89 12.05 3.42 13.17
CA VAL A 89 11.87 4.59 14.05
C VAL A 89 11.78 4.17 15.51
N GLY A 90 11.01 3.11 15.82
CA GLY A 90 10.90 2.57 17.18
C GLY A 90 12.24 2.11 17.74
N ILE A 91 13.05 1.40 16.96
CA ILE A 91 14.41 0.99 17.36
C ILE A 91 15.29 2.21 17.63
N MET A 92 15.26 3.22 16.76
CA MET A 92 16.06 4.43 16.93
C MET A 92 15.73 5.14 18.26
N PHE A 93 14.44 5.31 18.57
CA PHE A 93 14.02 5.90 19.85
C PHE A 93 14.42 5.03 21.05
N PHE A 94 14.33 3.71 20.93
CA PHE A 94 14.72 2.79 21.99
C PHE A 94 16.21 2.88 22.32
N ILE A 95 17.08 2.87 21.30
CA ILE A 95 18.54 3.02 21.48
C ILE A 95 18.87 4.39 22.09
N PHE A 96 18.24 5.46 21.59
CA PHE A 96 18.44 6.80 22.13
C PHE A 96 18.06 6.88 23.61
N ALA A 97 16.89 6.34 23.98
CA ALA A 97 16.43 6.30 25.36
C ALA A 97 17.40 5.51 26.27
N LEU A 98 17.90 4.35 25.82
CA LEU A 98 18.91 3.59 26.56
C LEU A 98 20.20 4.39 26.77
N GLY A 99 20.64 5.17 25.77
CA GLY A 99 21.79 6.06 25.89
C GLY A 99 21.60 7.14 26.95
N ILE A 100 20.42 7.76 27.01
CA ILE A 100 20.06 8.74 28.04
C ILE A 100 19.99 8.10 29.43
N ILE A 101 19.36 6.93 29.56
CA ILE A 101 19.27 6.21 30.85
C ILE A 101 20.67 5.81 31.33
N GLY A 102 21.52 5.32 30.43
CA GLY A 102 22.90 4.95 30.74
C GLY A 102 23.79 6.14 31.12
N SER A 103 23.52 7.34 30.59
CA SER A 103 24.24 8.54 31.01
C SER A 103 23.76 9.04 32.38
N MET A 104 22.45 8.98 32.66
CA MET A 104 21.89 9.34 33.96
C MET A 104 22.41 8.44 35.09
N SER A 105 22.44 7.12 34.88
CA SER A 105 22.94 6.17 35.88
C SER A 105 24.43 6.35 36.19
N ARG A 106 25.24 6.82 35.23
CA ARG A 106 26.64 7.18 35.45
C ARG A 106 26.82 8.48 36.25
N MET A 107 25.82 9.36 36.28
CA MET A 107 25.86 10.62 37.03
C MET A 107 25.35 10.50 38.47
N GLY A 108 24.91 9.32 38.91
CA GLY A 108 24.54 9.05 40.31
C GLY A 108 23.19 9.63 40.76
N TYR A 109 22.28 9.89 39.82
CA TYR A 109 20.86 10.19 40.10
C TYR A 109 20.04 8.92 40.31
#